data_AF-A0A7W0Q9Y8-F1
#
_entry.id   AF-A0A7W0Q9Y8-F1
#
_cell.length_a   1.000
_cell.length_b   1.000
_cell.length_c   1.000
_cell.angle_alpha   90.00
_cell.angle_beta   90.00
_cell.angle_gamma   90.00
#
_symmetry.space_group_name_H-M   'P 1'
#
loop_
_entity.id
_entity.type
_entity.pdbx_description
1 polymer ?
#
loop_
_entity_poly.entity_id
_entity_poly.type
_entity_poly.pdbx_seq_one_letter_code
_entity_poly.pdbx_strand_id
1 'polypeptide(L)'
;MATSLADSKTPALVAFGMVVLGLAIAAVQGLTHGSILGGVIAAAGAIPACFGMWKGVQQETQGTLAMSVVAVLVSLGVGGILILMRIVDWFR
;
A
#
# COMPACT_ATOMS: atom_id res chain seq x y z
N MET A 1 -21.13 -21.54 -15.85
CA MET A 1 -20.69 -20.21 -15.37
C MET A 1 -19.30 -20.36 -14.78
N ALA A 2 -18.25 -20.00 -15.51
CA ALA A 2 -16.90 -19.93 -14.97
C ALA A 2 -16.78 -18.63 -14.16
N THR A 3 -17.28 -18.64 -12.93
CA THR A 3 -17.03 -17.54 -11.99
C THR A 3 -15.60 -17.65 -11.49
N SER A 4 -14.79 -16.68 -11.88
CA SER A 4 -13.35 -16.56 -11.59
C SER A 4 -13.08 -16.54 -10.07
N LEU A 5 -12.91 -17.71 -9.48
CA LEU A 5 -12.52 -17.92 -8.08
C LEU A 5 -11.03 -17.64 -7.82
N ALA A 6 -10.25 -17.21 -8.82
CA ALA A 6 -8.79 -17.34 -8.80
C ALA A 6 -7.99 -16.07 -9.12
N ASP A 7 -8.47 -14.88 -8.75
CA ASP A 7 -7.58 -13.71 -8.78
C ASP A 7 -7.53 -12.96 -7.46
N SER A 8 -6.69 -13.51 -6.58
CA SER A 8 -6.36 -12.97 -5.26
C SER A 8 -4.98 -12.31 -5.22
N LYS A 9 -4.26 -12.29 -6.35
CA LYS A 9 -2.93 -11.66 -6.47
C LYS A 9 -3.00 -10.24 -7.04
N THR A 10 -3.99 -9.92 -7.89
CA THR A 10 -4.20 -8.55 -8.38
C THR A 10 -4.37 -7.51 -7.27
N PRO A 11 -5.13 -7.73 -6.19
CA PRO A 11 -5.30 -6.70 -5.16
C PRO A 11 -3.99 -6.38 -4.44
N ALA A 12 -3.19 -7.41 -4.12
CA ALA A 12 -1.87 -7.23 -3.53
C ALA A 12 -0.92 -6.50 -4.49
N LEU A 13 -0.94 -6.85 -5.78
CA LEU A 13 -0.11 -6.19 -6.79
C LEU A 13 -0.47 -4.70 -6.94
N VAL A 14 -1.76 -4.37 -6.96
CA VAL A 14 -2.23 -2.98 -7.02
C VAL A 14 -1.81 -2.22 -5.76
N ALA A 15 -1.92 -2.83 -4.58
CA ALA A 15 -1.47 -2.22 -3.33
C ALA A 15 0.02 -1.89 -3.36
N PHE A 16 0.88 -2.84 -3.74
CA PHE A 16 2.31 -2.58 -3.90
C PHE A 16 2.60 -1.54 -4.99
N GLY A 17 1.85 -1.55 -6.09
CA GLY A 17 1.94 -0.54 -7.14
C GLY A 17 1.68 0.88 -6.62
N MET A 18 0.66 1.06 -5.77
CA MET A 18 0.37 2.36 -5.15
C MET A 18 1.48 2.81 -4.20
N VAL A 19 2.09 1.88 -3.44
CA VAL A 19 3.24 2.19 -2.59
C VAL A 19 4.43 2.65 -3.43
N VAL A 20 4.77 1.92 -4.49
CA VAL A 20 5.88 2.26 -5.39
C VAL A 20 5.63 3.62 -6.04
N LEU A 21 4.39 3.90 -6.45
CA LEU A 21 4.02 5.21 -7.01
C LEU A 21 4.17 6.33 -5.97
N GLY A 22 3.71 6.11 -4.74
CA GLY A 22 3.87 7.08 -3.65
C GLY A 22 5.32 7.38 -3.32
N LEU A 23 6.17 6.35 -3.31
CA LEU A 23 7.62 6.50 -3.15
C LEU A 23 8.27 7.24 -4.33
N ALA A 24 7.86 6.96 -5.55
CA ALA A 24 8.38 7.66 -6.73
C ALA A 24 8.06 9.15 -6.68
N ILE A 25 6.84 9.53 -6.27
CA ILE A 25 6.44 10.92 -6.08
C ILE A 25 7.28 11.58 -4.98
N ALA A 26 7.47 10.89 -3.85
CA ALA A 26 8.33 11.38 -2.79
C ALA A 26 9.79 11.54 -3.24
N ALA A 27 10.28 10.66 -4.11
CA ALA A 27 11.63 10.75 -4.65
C ALA A 27 11.83 11.98 -5.54
N VAL A 28 10.85 12.33 -6.37
CA VAL A 28 10.88 13.54 -7.21
C VAL A 28 10.82 14.82 -6.37
N GLN A 29 10.09 14.81 -5.24
CA GLN A 29 10.00 15.96 -4.33
C GLN A 29 11.14 16.06 -3.32
N GLY A 30 12.00 15.03 -3.25
CA GLY A 30 13.08 14.90 -2.27
C GLY A 30 12.70 14.00 -1.10
N LEU A 31 13.27 12.79 -1.05
CA LEU A 31 12.97 11.77 -0.02
C LEU A 31 13.19 12.27 1.41
N THR A 32 14.10 13.22 1.61
CA THR A 32 14.46 13.78 2.91
C THR A 32 13.43 14.76 3.47
N HIS A 33 12.58 15.35 2.62
CA HIS A 33 11.55 16.31 3.02
C HIS A 33 10.18 15.64 3.19
N GLY A 34 10.05 14.35 2.82
CA GLY A 34 8.77 13.65 2.79
C GLY A 34 7.83 14.17 1.69
N SER A 35 6.65 13.55 1.57
CA SER A 35 5.63 13.98 0.61
C SER A 35 4.24 13.61 1.11
N ILE A 36 3.39 14.62 1.31
CA ILE A 36 1.98 14.39 1.67
C ILE A 36 1.28 13.68 0.51
N LEU A 37 1.49 14.12 -0.73
CA LEU A 37 0.87 13.52 -1.91
C LEU A 37 1.33 12.07 -2.10
N GLY A 38 2.65 11.83 -2.05
CA GLY A 38 3.22 10.48 -2.12
C GLY A 38 2.76 9.60 -0.98
N GLY A 39 2.66 10.14 0.23
CA GLY A 39 2.19 9.42 1.41
C GLY A 39 0.71 9.05 1.36
N VAL A 40 -0.17 9.95 0.90
CA VAL A 40 -1.60 9.66 0.70
C VAL A 40 -1.80 8.59 -0.37
N ILE A 41 -1.05 8.66 -1.48
CA ILE A 41 -1.13 7.65 -2.55
C ILE A 41 -0.63 6.29 -2.05
N ALA A 42 0.50 6.27 -1.33
CA ALA A 42 1.01 5.04 -0.72
C ALA A 42 -0.01 4.45 0.27
N ALA A 43 -0.63 5.28 1.12
CA ALA A 43 -1.65 4.86 2.09
C ALA A 43 -2.96 4.37 1.42
N ALA A 44 -3.33 4.92 0.26
CA ALA A 44 -4.49 4.45 -0.50
C ALA A 44 -4.33 2.98 -0.95
N GLY A 45 -3.09 2.49 -1.06
CA GLY A 45 -2.79 1.07 -1.30
C GLY A 45 -3.32 0.11 -0.23
N ALA A 46 -3.66 0.61 0.96
CA ALA A 46 -4.25 -0.19 2.03
C ALA A 46 -5.66 -0.68 1.66
N ILE A 47 -6.39 0.06 0.82
CA ILE A 47 -7.74 -0.32 0.36
C ILE A 47 -7.72 -1.63 -0.44
N PRO A 48 -6.97 -1.75 -1.56
CA PRO A 48 -6.88 -3.01 -2.30
C PRO A 48 -6.20 -4.12 -1.48
N ALA A 49 -5.29 -3.80 -0.56
CA ALA A 49 -4.68 -4.79 0.34
C ALA A 49 -5.70 -5.38 1.33
N CYS A 50 -6.56 -4.56 1.94
CA CYS A 50 -7.66 -5.02 2.78
C CYS A 50 -8.68 -5.87 2.00
N PHE A 51 -8.97 -5.50 0.74
CA PHE A 51 -9.83 -6.30 -0.13
C PHE A 51 -9.20 -7.67 -0.47
N GLY A 52 -7.89 -7.71 -0.71
CA GLY A 52 -7.12 -8.94 -0.86
C GLY A 52 -7.17 -9.81 0.39
N MET A 53 -7.06 -9.20 1.57
CA MET A 53 -7.11 -9.91 2.85
C MET A 53 -8.48 -10.57 3.08
N TRP A 54 -9.56 -9.83 2.83
CA TRP A 54 -10.93 -10.36 2.91
C TRP A 54 -11.13 -11.57 1.98
N LYS A 55 -10.63 -11.50 0.74
CA LYS A 55 -10.67 -12.64 -0.20
C LYS A 55 -9.78 -13.80 0.24
N GLY A 56 -8.59 -13.52 0.79
CA GLY A 56 -7.67 -14.54 1.29
C GLY A 56 -8.27 -15.36 2.43
N VAL A 57 -9.03 -14.72 3.33
CA VAL A 57 -9.80 -15.41 4.38
C VAL A 57 -10.83 -16.36 3.76
N GLN A 58 -11.58 -15.92 2.74
CA GLN A 58 -12.60 -16.75 2.09
C GLN A 58 -12.01 -17.94 1.32
N GLN A 59 -10.79 -17.82 0.82
CA GLN A 59 -10.12 -18.87 0.06
C GLN A 59 -9.32 -19.84 0.92
N GLU A 60 -9.28 -19.66 2.25
CA GLU A 60 -8.44 -20.43 3.20
C GLU A 60 -6.95 -20.50 2.78
N THR A 61 -6.48 -19.51 2.02
CA THR A 61 -5.11 -19.50 1.50
C THR A 61 -4.20 -18.67 2.39
N GLN A 62 -3.38 -19.33 3.22
CA GLN A 62 -2.41 -18.66 4.11
C GLN A 62 -1.47 -17.72 3.35
N GLY A 63 -1.02 -18.09 2.15
CA GLY A 63 -0.09 -17.28 1.35
C GLY A 63 -0.70 -15.96 0.85
N THR A 64 -1.97 -16.00 0.41
CA THR A 64 -2.71 -14.81 -0.03
C THR A 64 -2.99 -13.87 1.14
N LEU A 65 -3.38 -14.43 2.28
CA LEU A 65 -3.62 -13.67 3.50
C LEU A 65 -2.34 -12.96 3.95
N ALA A 66 -1.23 -13.69 4.01
CA ALA A 66 0.08 -13.14 4.40
C ALA A 66 0.53 -12.00 3.48
N MET A 67 0.42 -12.18 2.16
CA MET A 67 0.78 -11.10 1.22
C MET A 67 -0.10 -9.86 1.37
N SER A 68 -1.40 -10.04 1.64
CA SER A 68 -2.32 -8.93 1.84
C SER A 68 -2.01 -8.15 3.13
N VAL A 69 -1.69 -8.87 4.21
CA VAL A 69 -1.26 -8.25 5.48
C VAL A 69 0.04 -7.45 5.29
N VAL A 70 1.03 -8.03 4.62
CA VAL A 70 2.29 -7.33 4.32
C VAL A 70 2.02 -6.10 3.46
N ALA A 71 1.15 -6.20 2.45
CA ALA A 71 0.79 -5.07 1.60
C ALA A 71 0.12 -3.93 2.40
N VAL A 72 -0.78 -4.25 3.35
CA VAL A 72 -1.38 -3.25 4.26
C VAL A 72 -0.30 -2.57 5.11
N LEU A 73 0.56 -3.36 5.76
CA LEU A 73 1.60 -2.84 6.65
C LEU A 73 2.59 -1.95 5.91
N VAL A 74 3.02 -2.36 4.72
CA VAL A 74 3.93 -1.58 3.87
C VAL A 74 3.24 -0.30 3.39
N SER A 75 1.98 -0.39 2.96
CA SER A 75 1.21 0.77 2.51
C SER A 75 1.01 1.83 3.58
N LEU A 76 0.58 1.42 4.78
CA LEU A 76 0.40 2.34 5.91
C LEU A 76 1.73 2.83 6.47
N GLY A 77 2.74 1.95 6.54
CA GLY A 77 4.09 2.30 7.00
C GLY A 77 4.73 3.37 6.11
N VAL A 78 4.78 3.12 4.80
CA VAL A 78 5.35 4.08 3.84
C VAL A 78 4.52 5.37 3.79
N GLY A 79 3.20 5.26 3.71
CA GLY A 79 2.32 6.41 3.67
C GLY A 79 2.47 7.30 4.91
N GLY A 80 2.46 6.70 6.10
CA GLY A 80 2.65 7.38 7.36
C GLY A 80 4.03 8.01 7.50
N ILE A 81 5.10 7.30 7.14
CA ILE A 81 6.47 7.84 7.22
C ILE A 81 6.62 9.07 6.31
N LEU A 82 6.14 9.00 5.07
CA LEU A 82 6.25 10.13 4.12
C LEU A 82 5.49 11.37 4.59
N ILE A 83 4.32 11.19 5.22
CA ILE A 83 3.54 12.28 5.80
C ILE A 83 4.25 12.85 7.04
N LEU A 84 4.72 11.99 7.94
CA LEU A 84 5.41 12.41 9.16
C LEU A 84 6.70 13.16 8.86
N MET A 85 7.50 12.68 7.91
CA MET A 85 8.70 13.39 7.47
C MET A 85 8.37 14.79 6.97
N ARG A 86 7.28 14.96 6.22
CA ARG A 86 6.84 16.28 5.74
C ARG A 86 6.37 17.20 6.86
N ILE A 87 5.74 16.65 7.90
CA ILE A 87 5.37 17.42 9.09
C ILE A 87 6.62 17.89 9.84
N VAL A 88 7.60 17.01 10.05
CA VAL A 88 8.86 17.38 10.73
C VAL A 88 9.63 18.45 9.96
N ASP A 89 9.65 18.34 8.64
CA ASP A 89 10.28 19.32 7.75
C ASP A 89 9.64 20.71 7.83
N TRP A 90 8.34 20.81 8.12
CA TRP A 90 7.69 22.10 8.39
C TRP A 90 8.09 22.76 9.72
N PHE A 91 8.62 21.98 10.67
CA PHE A 91 9.07 22.49 11.98
C PHE A 91 10.59 22.73 12.05
N ARG A 92 11.35 22.39 11.01
CA ARG A 92 12.79 22.65 10.89
C ARG A 92 13.04 23.97 10.17
#